data_AF-A0A7C3V8B8-F1
#
_entry.id   AF-A0A7C3V8B8-F1
#
_cell.length_a   1.000
_cell.length_b   1.000
_cell.length_c   1.000
_cell.angle_alpha   90.00
_cell.angle_beta   90.00
_cell.angle_gamma   90.00
#
_symmetry.space_group_name_H-M   'P 1'
#
loop_
_entity.id
_entity.type
_entity.pdbx_description
1 polymer ?
#
loop_
_entity_poly.entity_id
_entity_poly.type
_entity_poly.pdbx_seq_one_letter_code
_entity_poly.pdbx_strand_id
1 'polypeptide(L)'
;MIIKILSVFIISAVISLFLLNVFSPRDSYASASSAAAEKEEVKVLKNQIKLEVEKLKHLEAKIHHIKAAQKAKVKNLISLYSSMSPRNAANILPRINKSVAVYILSHMTPRTASAIIARMPVKDAAFFTNSIAGK
;
A
#
# COMPACT_ATOMS: atom_id res chain seq x y z
N MET A 1 62.85 -31.15 55.01
CA MET A 1 62.56 -31.41 53.57
C MET A 1 61.06 -31.36 53.25
N ILE A 2 60.18 -31.87 54.13
CA ILE A 2 58.72 -31.99 53.92
C ILE A 2 57.98 -30.63 53.81
N ILE A 3 58.38 -29.61 54.57
CA ILE A 3 57.71 -28.28 54.59
C ILE A 3 57.84 -27.52 53.26
N LYS A 4 58.98 -27.65 52.56
CA LYS A 4 59.18 -27.00 51.25
C LYS A 4 58.26 -27.60 50.17
N ILE A 5 58.06 -28.92 50.18
CA ILE A 5 57.21 -29.63 49.22
C ILE A 5 55.74 -29.22 49.38
N LEU A 6 55.28 -29.05 50.62
CA LEU A 6 53.92 -28.59 50.91
C LEU A 6 53.65 -27.16 50.42
N SER A 7 54.62 -26.25 50.58
CA SER A 7 54.49 -24.86 50.10
C SER A 7 54.39 -24.75 48.58
N VAL A 8 55.17 -25.56 47.84
CA VAL A 8 55.15 -25.59 46.37
C VAL A 8 53.82 -26.13 45.85
N PHE A 9 53.26 -27.13 46.53
CA PHE A 9 51.96 -27.70 46.15
C PHE A 9 50.81 -26.70 46.36
N ILE A 10 50.84 -25.93 47.44
CA ILE A 10 49.85 -24.88 47.71
C ILE A 10 49.95 -23.77 46.67
N ILE A 11 51.16 -23.32 46.35
CA ILE A 11 51.37 -22.28 45.32
C ILE A 11 50.87 -22.75 43.96
N SER A 12 51.18 -23.99 43.57
CA SER A 12 50.68 -24.58 42.32
C SER A 12 49.16 -24.74 42.30
N ALA A 13 48.54 -25.10 43.42
CA ALA A 13 47.08 -25.24 43.52
C ALA A 13 46.39 -23.88 43.40
N VAL A 14 46.95 -22.83 44.01
CA VAL A 14 46.42 -21.46 43.92
C VAL A 14 46.56 -20.92 42.49
N ILE A 15 47.68 -21.17 41.81
CA ILE A 15 47.87 -20.79 40.40
C ILE A 15 46.89 -21.54 39.49
N SER A 16 46.67 -22.83 39.73
CA SER A 16 45.70 -23.63 38.98
C SER A 16 44.26 -23.14 39.19
N LEU A 17 43.89 -22.80 40.43
CA LEU A 17 42.58 -22.24 40.76
C LEU A 17 42.39 -20.83 40.19
N PHE A 18 43.46 -20.04 40.12
CA PHE A 18 43.47 -18.72 39.51
C PHE A 18 43.33 -18.80 37.98
N LEU A 19 43.98 -19.77 37.33
CA LEU A 19 43.84 -20.01 35.89
C LEU A 19 42.43 -20.52 35.52
N LEU A 20 41.80 -21.32 36.37
CA LEU A 20 40.40 -21.74 36.18
C LEU A 20 39.41 -20.58 36.35
N ASN A 21 39.68 -19.61 37.24
CA ASN A 21 38.80 -18.45 37.44
C ASN A 21 38.98 -17.37 36.36
N VAL A 22 40.22 -17.07 35.95
CA VAL A 22 40.53 -16.02 34.97
C VAL A 22 40.17 -16.43 33.54
N PHE A 23 40.07 -17.72 33.25
CA PHE A 23 39.70 -18.25 31.93
C PHE A 23 38.23 -18.73 31.84
N SER A 24 37.33 -18.09 32.59
CA SER A 24 35.89 -18.34 32.44
C SER A 24 35.32 -17.49 31.30
N PRO A 25 34.75 -18.04 30.21
CA PRO A 25 34.25 -17.25 29.08
C PRO A 25 32.85 -16.65 29.33
N ARG A 26 32.49 -16.36 30.59
CA ARG A 26 31.13 -15.95 30.99
C ARG A 26 30.64 -14.72 30.21
N ASP A 27 31.49 -13.73 29.98
CA ASP A 27 31.11 -12.50 29.26
C ASP A 27 30.99 -12.71 27.74
N SER A 28 31.75 -13.66 27.19
CA SER A 28 31.71 -14.05 25.78
C SER A 28 30.42 -14.79 25.42
N TYR A 29 29.91 -15.65 26.31
CA TYR A 29 28.63 -16.33 26.10
C TYR A 29 27.43 -15.38 26.27
N ALA A 30 27.50 -14.44 27.21
CA ALA A 30 26.44 -13.44 27.42
C ALA A 30 26.30 -12.49 26.22
N SER A 31 27.41 -12.00 25.66
CA SER A 31 27.41 -11.14 24.47
C SER A 31 27.04 -11.87 23.17
N ALA A 32 27.44 -13.14 23.02
CA ALA A 32 26.99 -13.97 21.89
C ALA A 32 25.48 -14.27 21.96
N SER A 33 24.94 -14.48 23.16
CA SER A 33 23.52 -14.74 23.37
C SER A 33 22.66 -13.49 23.12
N SER A 34 23.10 -12.30 23.51
CA SER A 34 22.37 -11.05 23.23
C SER A 34 22.37 -10.72 21.73
N ALA A 35 23.51 -10.89 21.06
CA ALA A 35 23.60 -10.70 19.61
C ALA A 35 22.75 -11.71 18.82
N ALA A 36 22.58 -12.94 19.33
CA ALA A 36 21.68 -13.93 18.73
C ALA A 36 20.20 -13.54 18.90
N ALA A 37 19.82 -13.01 20.07
CA ALA A 37 18.46 -12.54 20.33
C ALA A 37 18.11 -11.33 19.43
N GLU A 38 19.00 -10.36 19.31
CA GLU A 38 18.83 -9.20 18.43
C GLU A 38 18.72 -9.61 16.95
N LYS A 39 19.53 -10.60 16.51
CA LYS A 39 19.43 -11.14 15.14
C LYS A 39 18.07 -11.79 14.86
N GLU A 40 17.52 -12.54 15.81
CA GLU A 40 16.19 -13.13 15.65
C GLU A 40 15.09 -12.07 15.68
N GLU A 41 15.19 -11.04 16.52
CA GLU A 41 14.26 -9.90 16.51
C GLU A 41 14.28 -9.18 15.16
N VAL A 42 15.46 -8.82 14.66
CA VAL A 42 15.62 -8.19 13.34
C VAL A 42 15.06 -9.07 12.22
N LYS A 43 15.22 -10.39 12.32
CA LYS A 43 14.69 -11.34 11.34
C LYS A 43 13.15 -11.40 11.40
N VAL A 44 12.56 -11.41 12.58
CA VAL A 44 11.10 -11.33 12.76
C VAL A 44 10.56 -10.03 12.17
N LEU A 45 11.18 -8.90 12.51
CA LEU A 45 10.79 -7.59 11.98
C LEU A 45 10.93 -7.52 10.45
N LYS A 46 12.02 -8.05 9.88
CA LYS A 46 12.21 -8.15 8.42
C LYS A 46 11.11 -8.97 7.76
N ASN A 47 10.72 -10.10 8.36
CA ASN A 47 9.65 -10.94 7.84
C ASN A 47 8.28 -10.23 7.92
N GLN A 48 8.02 -9.51 9.02
CA GLN A 48 6.80 -8.70 9.17
C GLN A 48 6.76 -7.59 8.12
N ILE A 49 7.84 -6.82 7.95
CA ILE A 49 7.94 -5.77 6.93
C ILE A 49 7.72 -6.36 5.53
N LYS A 50 8.35 -7.49 5.22
CA LYS A 50 8.15 -8.17 3.93
C LYS A 50 6.69 -8.54 3.70
N LEU A 51 6.02 -9.08 4.72
CA LEU A 51 4.61 -9.46 4.65
C LEU A 51 3.70 -8.23 4.47
N GLU A 52 3.98 -7.12 5.16
CA GLU A 52 3.24 -5.87 4.97
C GLU A 52 3.45 -5.26 3.58
N VAL A 53 4.68 -5.29 3.05
CA VAL A 53 4.98 -4.84 1.68
C VAL A 53 4.21 -5.67 0.65
N GLU A 54 4.14 -6.99 0.81
CA GLU A 54 3.38 -7.83 -0.11
C GLU A 54 1.85 -7.58 -0.01
N LYS A 55 1.32 -7.33 1.19
CA LYS A 55 -0.08 -6.90 1.36
C LYS A 55 -0.35 -5.57 0.64
N LEU A 56 0.55 -4.59 0.77
CA LEU A 56 0.43 -3.30 0.12
C LEU A 56 0.45 -3.42 -1.40
N LYS A 57 1.37 -4.20 -1.97
CA LYS A 57 1.42 -4.48 -3.41
C LYS A 57 0.12 -5.13 -3.91
N HIS A 58 -0.42 -6.09 -3.15
CA HIS A 58 -1.68 -6.73 -3.51
C HIS A 58 -2.85 -5.75 -3.48
N LEU A 59 -2.90 -4.87 -2.47
CA LEU A 59 -3.92 -3.84 -2.37
C LEU A 59 -3.81 -2.83 -3.51
N GLU A 60 -2.60 -2.40 -3.83
CA GLU A 60 -2.34 -1.51 -4.97
C GLU A 60 -2.79 -2.13 -6.29
N ALA A 61 -2.46 -3.40 -6.54
CA ALA A 61 -2.92 -4.14 -7.72
C ALA A 61 -4.45 -4.22 -7.78
N LYS A 62 -5.13 -4.48 -6.65
CA LYS A 62 -6.60 -4.46 -6.57
C LYS A 62 -7.18 -3.09 -6.89
N ILE A 63 -6.63 -2.03 -6.30
CA ILE A 63 -7.05 -0.65 -6.56
C ILE A 63 -6.87 -0.32 -8.05
N HIS A 64 -5.74 -0.69 -8.63
CA HIS A 64 -5.47 -0.50 -10.05
C HIS A 64 -6.50 -1.22 -10.93
N HIS A 65 -6.79 -2.50 -10.64
CA HIS A 65 -7.81 -3.26 -11.36
C HIS A 65 -9.21 -2.64 -11.25
N ILE A 66 -9.61 -2.22 -10.05
CA ILE A 66 -10.91 -1.57 -9.83
C ILE A 66 -10.99 -0.27 -10.63
N LYS A 67 -9.95 0.57 -10.57
CA LYS A 67 -9.87 1.83 -11.34
C LYS A 67 -9.93 1.57 -12.84
N ALA A 68 -9.19 0.59 -13.34
CA ALA A 68 -9.20 0.22 -14.76
C ALA A 68 -10.59 -0.27 -15.21
N ALA A 69 -11.24 -1.13 -14.42
CA ALA A 69 -12.57 -1.62 -14.70
C ALA A 69 -13.63 -0.49 -14.66
N GLN A 70 -13.55 0.42 -13.70
CA GLN A 70 -14.41 1.60 -13.63
C GLN A 70 -14.21 2.51 -14.85
N LYS A 71 -12.96 2.79 -15.22
CA LYS A 71 -12.63 3.58 -16.42
C LYS A 71 -13.21 2.95 -17.69
N ALA A 72 -13.11 1.62 -17.82
CA ALA A 72 -13.69 0.90 -18.95
C ALA A 72 -15.22 1.00 -18.99
N LYS A 73 -15.90 0.77 -17.84
CA LYS A 73 -17.36 0.91 -17.74
C LYS A 73 -17.83 2.30 -18.16
N VAL A 74 -17.17 3.33 -17.66
CA VAL A 74 -17.52 4.72 -17.96
C VAL A 74 -17.24 5.07 -19.42
N LYS A 75 -16.11 4.63 -19.99
CA LYS A 75 -15.80 4.77 -21.42
C LYS A 75 -16.89 4.15 -22.29
N ASN A 76 -17.41 2.98 -21.90
CA ASN A 76 -18.50 2.32 -22.61
C ASN A 76 -19.80 3.14 -22.56
N LEU A 77 -20.14 3.73 -21.41
CA LEU A 77 -21.30 4.62 -21.30
C LEU A 77 -21.15 5.85 -22.20
N ILE A 78 -19.99 6.51 -22.18
CA ILE A 78 -19.71 7.65 -23.06
C ILE A 78 -19.89 7.24 -24.52
N SER A 79 -19.31 6.10 -24.93
CA SER A 79 -19.43 5.58 -26.30
C SER A 79 -20.89 5.30 -26.68
N LEU A 80 -21.66 4.65 -25.81
CA LEU A 80 -23.05 4.28 -26.04
C LEU A 80 -23.93 5.51 -26.29
N TYR A 81 -23.81 6.54 -25.43
CA TYR A 81 -24.60 7.75 -25.59
C TYR A 81 -24.07 8.67 -26.69
N SER A 82 -22.78 8.59 -27.02
CA SER A 82 -22.18 9.36 -28.14
C SER A 82 -22.58 8.83 -29.51
N SER A 83 -22.80 7.50 -29.64
CA SER A 83 -23.27 6.89 -30.88
C SER A 83 -24.79 6.94 -31.04
N MET A 84 -25.51 7.25 -29.96
CA MET A 84 -26.95 7.43 -29.97
C MET A 84 -27.36 8.72 -30.68
N SER A 85 -28.55 8.75 -31.28
CA SER A 85 -29.07 9.98 -31.88
C SER A 85 -29.15 11.10 -30.83
N PRO A 86 -28.78 12.35 -31.18
CA PRO A 86 -28.79 13.45 -30.21
C PRO A 86 -30.14 13.68 -29.52
N ARG A 87 -31.24 13.42 -30.23
CA ARG A 87 -32.61 13.52 -29.68
C ARG A 87 -32.88 12.44 -28.63
N ASN A 88 -32.48 11.20 -28.88
CA ASN A 88 -32.69 10.11 -27.93
C ASN A 88 -31.82 10.30 -26.68
N ALA A 89 -30.55 10.68 -26.86
CA ALA A 89 -29.66 10.99 -25.75
C ALA A 89 -30.20 12.16 -24.90
N ALA A 90 -30.72 13.22 -25.54
CA ALA A 90 -31.30 14.36 -24.85
C ALA A 90 -32.55 14.01 -24.02
N ASN A 91 -33.30 12.97 -24.42
CA ASN A 91 -34.47 12.49 -23.67
C ASN A 91 -34.08 11.59 -22.49
N ILE A 92 -32.99 10.83 -22.61
CA ILE A 92 -32.59 9.81 -21.63
C ILE A 92 -31.64 10.37 -20.56
N LEU A 93 -30.63 11.14 -20.95
CA LEU A 93 -29.58 11.61 -20.02
C LEU A 93 -30.11 12.44 -18.84
N PRO A 94 -31.12 13.33 -19.00
CA PRO A 94 -31.69 14.03 -17.84
C PRO A 94 -32.44 13.13 -16.85
N ARG A 95 -32.79 11.90 -17.25
CA ARG A 95 -33.59 10.94 -16.47
C ARG A 95 -32.76 9.91 -15.72
N ILE A 96 -31.46 9.83 -15.99
CA ILE A 96 -30.54 9.00 -15.21
C ILE A 96 -29.95 9.82 -14.06
N ASN A 97 -29.07 9.21 -13.27
CA ASN A 97 -28.37 9.93 -12.21
C ASN A 97 -27.63 11.16 -12.78
N LYS A 98 -27.91 12.35 -12.22
CA LYS A 98 -27.39 13.63 -12.73
C LYS A 98 -25.87 13.71 -12.74
N SER A 99 -25.18 13.21 -11.70
CA SER A 99 -23.72 13.28 -11.66
C SER A 99 -23.09 12.39 -12.74
N VAL A 100 -23.70 11.23 -13.00
CA VAL A 100 -23.30 10.34 -14.10
C VAL A 100 -23.54 11.00 -15.45
N ALA A 101 -24.71 11.63 -15.65
CA ALA A 101 -25.02 12.33 -16.89
C ALA A 101 -24.08 13.53 -17.15
N VAL A 102 -23.77 14.33 -16.12
CA VAL A 102 -22.78 15.41 -16.21
C VAL A 102 -21.42 14.85 -16.60
N TYR A 103 -20.96 13.78 -15.94
CA TYR A 103 -19.69 13.14 -16.25
C TYR A 103 -19.65 12.64 -17.70
N ILE A 104 -20.71 11.96 -18.15
CA ILE A 104 -20.80 11.46 -19.52
C ILE A 104 -20.70 12.61 -20.52
N LEU A 105 -21.52 13.66 -20.35
CA LEU A 105 -21.56 14.81 -21.26
C LEU A 105 -20.25 15.61 -21.27
N SER A 106 -19.57 15.76 -20.13
CA SER A 106 -18.29 16.48 -20.04
C SER A 106 -17.12 15.75 -20.72
N HIS A 107 -17.24 14.43 -20.91
CA HIS A 107 -16.23 13.60 -21.57
C HIS A 107 -16.58 13.25 -23.02
N MET A 108 -17.68 13.78 -23.56
CA MET A 108 -17.98 13.72 -24.99
C MET A 108 -17.18 14.75 -25.77
N THR A 109 -17.11 14.61 -27.10
CA THR A 109 -16.60 15.70 -27.93
C THR A 109 -17.50 16.93 -27.80
N PRO A 110 -16.95 18.16 -27.86
CA PRO A 110 -17.76 19.37 -27.75
C PRO A 110 -18.94 19.39 -28.72
N ARG A 111 -18.72 18.95 -29.97
CA ARG A 111 -19.76 18.86 -31.00
C ARG A 111 -20.91 17.93 -30.59
N THR A 112 -20.60 16.74 -30.09
CA THR A 112 -21.61 15.76 -29.67
C THR A 112 -22.38 16.25 -28.46
N ALA A 113 -21.68 16.76 -27.44
CA ALA A 113 -22.29 17.32 -26.23
C ALA A 113 -23.23 18.48 -26.56
N SER A 114 -22.77 19.46 -27.36
CA SER A 114 -23.61 20.59 -27.79
C SER A 114 -24.84 20.14 -28.56
N ALA A 115 -24.71 19.16 -29.46
CA ALA A 115 -25.84 18.65 -30.23
C ALA A 115 -26.91 17.99 -29.33
N ILE A 116 -26.50 17.32 -28.26
CA ILE A 116 -27.41 16.71 -27.29
C ILE A 116 -28.04 17.79 -26.41
N ILE A 117 -27.23 18.66 -25.80
CA ILE A 117 -27.70 19.73 -24.90
C ILE A 117 -28.70 20.65 -25.60
N ALA A 118 -28.45 21.01 -26.87
CA ALA A 118 -29.35 21.85 -27.67
C ALA A 118 -30.73 21.21 -27.93
N ARG A 119 -30.87 19.91 -27.70
CA ARG A 119 -32.14 19.16 -27.87
C ARG A 119 -32.79 18.78 -26.54
N MET A 120 -32.18 19.16 -25.41
CA MET A 120 -32.75 18.97 -24.09
C MET A 120 -33.81 20.04 -23.79
N PRO A 121 -34.73 19.78 -22.84
CA PRO A 121 -35.55 20.85 -22.25
C PRO A 121 -34.67 21.98 -21.69
N VAL A 122 -35.13 23.23 -21.78
CA VAL A 122 -34.37 24.44 -21.38
C VAL A 122 -33.78 24.31 -19.97
N LYS A 123 -34.57 23.80 -19.03
CA LYS A 123 -34.15 23.57 -17.64
C LYS A 123 -32.95 22.62 -17.54
N ASP A 124 -32.99 21.51 -18.28
CA ASP A 124 -31.93 20.52 -18.26
C ASP A 124 -30.69 21.04 -18.99
N ALA A 125 -30.88 21.69 -20.14
CA ALA A 125 -29.79 22.30 -20.89
C ALA A 125 -29.01 23.32 -20.04
N ALA A 126 -29.72 24.19 -19.31
CA ALA A 126 -29.10 25.14 -18.39
C ALA A 126 -28.35 24.44 -17.25
N PHE A 127 -28.97 23.43 -16.63
CA PHE A 127 -28.35 22.64 -15.56
C PHE A 127 -27.03 21.99 -16.01
N PHE A 128 -27.05 21.26 -17.13
CA PHE A 128 -25.86 20.54 -17.61
C PHE A 128 -24.78 21.51 -18.08
N THR A 129 -25.15 22.62 -18.72
CA THR A 129 -24.18 23.65 -19.13
C THR A 129 -23.45 24.25 -17.94
N ASN A 130 -24.18 24.65 -16.88
CA ASN A 130 -23.58 25.21 -15.68
C ASN A 130 -22.70 24.18 -14.96
N SER A 131 -23.21 22.95 -14.81
CA SER A 131 -22.48 21.86 -14.16
C SER A 131 -21.15 21.55 -14.85
N ILE A 132 -21.11 21.59 -16.19
CA ILE A 132 -19.89 21.35 -16.98
C ILE A 132 -18.95 22.55 -16.92
N ALA A 133 -19.49 23.78 -16.89
CA ALA A 133 -18.70 24.99 -16.73
C ALA A 133 -18.09 25.17 -15.33
N GLY A 134 -18.41 24.29 -14.37
CA GLY A 134 -17.99 24.39 -12.98
C GLY A 134 -18.69 25.50 -12.21
N LYS A 135 -19.93 25.85 -12.61
CA LYS A 135 -20.78 26.85 -11.97
C LYS A 135 -21.97 26.20 -11.27
#